data_AF-A0A080WHS0-F1
#
_entry.id   AF-A0A080WHS0-F1
#
_cell.length_a   1.000
_cell.length_b   1.000
_cell.length_c   1.000
_cell.angle_alpha   90.00
_cell.angle_beta   90.00
_cell.angle_gamma   90.00
#
_symmetry.space_group_name_H-M   'P 1'
#
loop_
_entity.id
_entity.type
_entity.pdbx_description
1 polymer ?
#
loop_
_entity_poly.entity_id
_entity_poly.type
_entity_poly.pdbx_seq_one_letter_code
_entity_poly.pdbx_strand_id
1 'polypeptide(L)'
;MDKVQAFGKNFTATFSPFAARTQQYVKEQLGQAEERTQLPNDYLELEKRVDALKTVHQKLLQVTSQYSNEAYDYPPNIRESFNDLGRTISEKVQLLSQASSPGEAQSALTAPPSAKPQPKTFSHAIARAALASSQVIVNANPPGTEDQLAVGLEKFALASEKIGEARLAQDAQIQSRFLAGWNTTLNTNLMFATKARRNVENSRLMLDSTKAAKGATKDMDHLSEDARAEIEQAEDEFVGQTEEAVGVMKNVSLPPRRAILLNSNMNCRSLIPLNRCAIWQT
;
A
#
# COMPACT_ATOMS: atom_id res chain seq x y z
N MET A 1 -30.46 36.39 40.49
CA MET A 1 -30.37 36.26 39.02
C MET A 1 -28.91 36.31 38.53
N ASP A 2 -27.92 35.94 39.36
CA ASP A 2 -26.49 36.16 39.06
C ASP A 2 -25.68 34.91 38.64
N LYS A 3 -26.28 33.71 38.67
CA LYS A 3 -25.58 32.46 38.32
C LYS A 3 -25.64 32.06 36.85
N VAL A 4 -26.49 32.71 36.05
CA VAL A 4 -26.64 32.40 34.61
C VAL A 4 -25.72 33.27 33.74
N GLN A 5 -25.26 34.42 34.28
CA GLN A 5 -24.37 35.35 33.56
C GLN A 5 -22.89 34.93 33.57
N ALA A 6 -22.48 34.07 34.53
CA ALA A 6 -21.12 33.52 34.60
C ALA A 6 -20.88 32.34 33.65
N PHE A 7 -21.95 31.65 33.21
CA PHE A 7 -21.84 30.50 32.30
C PHE A 7 -21.55 30.93 30.85
N GLY A 8 -21.98 32.14 30.46
CA GLY A 8 -21.74 32.69 29.12
C GLY A 8 -20.35 33.30 28.89
N LYS A 9 -19.63 33.70 29.95
CA LYS A 9 -18.33 34.40 29.82
C LYS A 9 -17.13 33.45 29.67
N ASN A 10 -17.26 32.18 30.07
CA ASN A 10 -16.19 31.19 29.91
C ASN A 10 -16.25 30.42 28.57
N PHE A 11 -17.36 30.50 27.84
CA PHE A 11 -17.49 29.87 26.51
C PHE A 11 -16.84 30.69 25.38
N THR A 12 -16.60 31.99 25.60
CA THR A 12 -16.07 32.90 24.57
C THR A 12 -14.54 32.91 24.49
N ALA A 13 -13.84 32.55 25.57
CA ALA A 13 -12.37 32.59 25.62
C ALA A 13 -11.69 31.40 24.90
N THR A 14 -12.41 30.31 24.62
CA THR A 14 -11.83 29.10 23.98
C THR A 14 -12.18 28.98 22.49
N PHE A 15 -13.12 29.79 21.97
CA PHE A 15 -13.53 29.78 20.56
C PHE A 15 -12.76 30.77 19.66
N SER A 16 -11.87 31.58 20.23
CA SER A 16 -11.16 32.66 19.53
C SER A 16 -10.11 32.19 18.48
N PRO A 17 -9.24 31.19 18.74
CA PRO A 17 -8.18 30.85 17.78
C PRO A 17 -8.72 30.12 16.54
N PHE A 18 -9.81 29.35 16.68
CA PHE A 18 -10.43 28.64 15.55
C PHE A 18 -11.23 29.57 14.64
N ALA A 19 -11.93 30.56 15.20
CA ALA A 19 -12.69 31.54 14.44
C ALA A 19 -11.78 32.51 13.67
N ALA A 20 -10.72 33.03 14.30
CA ALA A 20 -9.74 33.89 13.65
C ALA A 20 -9.03 33.16 12.48
N ARG A 21 -8.59 31.92 12.72
CA ARG A 21 -7.95 31.07 11.71
C ARG A 21 -8.86 30.71 10.52
N THR A 22 -10.15 30.46 10.79
CA THR A 22 -11.12 30.18 9.72
C THR A 22 -11.45 31.42 8.90
N GLN A 23 -11.60 32.59 9.53
CA GLN A 23 -11.85 33.85 8.81
C GLN A 23 -10.68 34.26 7.92
N GLN A 24 -9.45 34.02 8.37
CA GLN A 24 -8.25 34.31 7.59
C GLN A 24 -8.07 33.35 6.42
N TYR A 25 -8.29 32.04 6.61
CA TYR A 25 -8.31 31.06 5.52
C TYR A 25 -9.33 31.41 4.43
N VAL A 26 -10.51 31.92 4.82
CA VAL A 26 -11.54 32.39 3.88
C VAL A 26 -11.12 33.68 3.17
N LYS A 27 -10.50 34.65 3.86
CA LYS A 27 -9.93 35.85 3.23
C LYS A 27 -8.79 35.52 2.24
N GLU A 28 -7.99 34.50 2.53
CA GLU A 28 -6.90 34.03 1.67
C GLU A 28 -7.41 33.31 0.42
N GLN A 29 -8.48 32.53 0.52
CA GLN A 29 -9.15 31.90 -0.64
C GLN A 29 -9.87 32.91 -1.56
N LEU A 30 -10.32 34.04 -1.01
CA LEU A 30 -11.06 35.10 -1.72
C LEU A 30 -10.15 36.19 -2.33
N GLY A 31 -8.82 36.09 -2.20
CA GLY A 31 -7.87 36.91 -2.97
C GLY A 31 -7.66 38.36 -2.49
N GLN A 32 -8.00 38.69 -1.24
CA GLN A 32 -7.75 40.02 -0.63
C GLN A 32 -6.62 40.03 0.42
N ALA A 33 -5.74 39.02 0.44
CA ALA A 33 -4.59 38.98 1.33
C ALA A 33 -3.32 39.38 0.57
N GLU A 34 -3.03 40.68 0.48
CA GLU A 34 -1.79 41.22 -0.12
C GLU A 34 -0.53 40.97 0.73
N GLU A 35 -0.67 40.48 1.95
CA GLU A 35 0.43 40.37 2.93
C GLU A 35 0.61 38.91 3.38
N ARG A 36 0.88 38.03 2.42
CA ARG A 36 1.17 36.62 2.68
C ARG A 36 2.63 36.46 3.11
N THR A 37 2.87 35.89 4.29
CA THR A 37 4.23 35.49 4.70
C THR A 37 4.80 34.50 3.68
N GLN A 38 5.90 34.89 3.03
CA GLN A 38 6.52 34.11 1.97
C GLN A 38 7.30 32.93 2.55
N LEU A 39 7.09 31.75 1.98
CA LEU A 39 7.88 30.56 2.30
C LEU A 39 9.19 30.59 1.49
N PRO A 40 10.31 30.10 2.04
CA PRO A 40 11.56 29.99 1.30
C PRO A 40 11.40 29.19 -0.01
N ASN A 41 12.06 29.61 -1.08
CA ASN A 41 11.99 28.91 -2.38
C ASN A 41 12.44 27.44 -2.28
N ASP A 42 13.49 27.17 -1.49
CA ASP A 42 13.98 25.81 -1.24
C ASP A 42 12.91 24.89 -0.61
N TYR A 43 12.04 25.46 0.23
CA TYR A 43 10.93 24.73 0.84
C TYR A 43 9.87 24.36 -0.22
N LEU A 44 9.51 25.30 -1.09
CA LEU A 44 8.52 25.08 -2.16
C LEU A 44 8.98 24.03 -3.19
N GLU A 45 10.26 24.05 -3.55
CA GLU A 45 10.84 23.01 -4.42
C GLU A 45 10.78 21.63 -3.77
N LEU A 46 11.07 21.57 -2.46
CA LEU A 46 11.03 20.34 -1.68
C LEU A 46 9.60 19.79 -1.58
N GLU A 47 8.59 20.65 -1.39
CA GLU A 47 7.18 20.26 -1.43
C GLU A 47 6.80 19.64 -2.77
N LYS A 48 7.13 20.31 -3.88
CA LYS A 48 6.85 19.82 -5.23
C LYS A 48 7.49 18.46 -5.48
N ARG A 49 8.72 18.27 -5.00
CA ARG A 49 9.42 16.98 -5.08
C ARG A 49 8.71 15.91 -4.26
N VAL A 50 8.31 16.19 -3.02
CA VAL A 50 7.58 15.24 -2.16
C VAL A 50 6.23 14.84 -2.77
N ASP A 51 5.50 15.79 -3.37
CA ASP A 51 4.21 15.54 -4.01
C ASP A 51 4.34 14.65 -5.25
N ALA A 52 5.28 14.97 -6.14
CA ALA A 52 5.60 14.11 -7.28
C ALA A 52 5.93 12.69 -6.83
N LEU A 53 6.61 12.57 -5.70
CA LEU A 53 7.07 11.31 -5.17
C LEU A 53 5.95 10.48 -4.52
N LYS A 54 5.00 11.15 -3.88
CA LYS A 54 3.73 10.55 -3.45
C LYS A 54 2.95 9.99 -4.64
N THR A 55 2.84 10.75 -5.72
CA THR A 55 2.18 10.28 -6.96
C THR A 55 2.88 9.04 -7.53
N VAL A 56 4.23 9.03 -7.58
CA VAL A 56 5.00 7.85 -8.02
C VAL A 56 4.71 6.64 -7.12
N HIS A 57 4.67 6.82 -5.80
CA HIS A 57 4.37 5.74 -4.88
C HIS A 57 2.97 5.16 -5.09
N GLN A 58 1.96 6.02 -5.23
CA GLN A 58 0.58 5.61 -5.47
C GLN A 58 0.44 4.85 -6.81
N LYS A 59 1.01 5.38 -7.90
CA LYS A 59 0.96 4.74 -9.21
C LYS A 59 1.64 3.36 -9.22
N LEU A 60 2.82 3.25 -8.62
CA LEU A 60 3.52 1.97 -8.54
C LEU A 60 2.80 0.97 -7.64
N LEU A 61 2.25 1.42 -6.50
CA LEU A 61 1.50 0.55 -5.60
C LEU A 61 0.23 0.02 -6.27
N GLN A 62 -0.49 0.85 -7.04
CA GLN A 62 -1.70 0.45 -7.76
C GLN A 62 -1.47 -0.72 -8.73
N VAL A 63 -0.32 -0.74 -9.41
CA VAL A 63 0.00 -1.83 -10.36
C VAL A 63 0.55 -3.04 -9.61
N THR A 64 1.43 -2.81 -8.62
CA THR A 64 2.13 -3.90 -7.92
C THR A 64 1.29 -4.58 -6.85
N SER A 65 0.19 -3.98 -6.38
CA SER A 65 -0.76 -4.64 -5.49
C SER A 65 -1.40 -5.87 -6.11
N GLN A 66 -1.36 -6.00 -7.44
CA GLN A 66 -1.87 -7.17 -8.13
C GLN A 66 -1.08 -8.45 -7.79
N TYR A 67 0.20 -8.34 -7.38
CA TYR A 67 1.00 -9.46 -6.88
C TYR A 67 0.45 -10.06 -5.57
N SER A 68 -0.45 -9.36 -4.88
CA SER A 68 -1.16 -9.91 -3.72
C SER A 68 -2.30 -10.85 -4.11
N ASN A 69 -2.78 -10.78 -5.36
CA ASN A 69 -3.87 -11.62 -5.85
C ASN A 69 -3.27 -12.82 -6.58
N GLU A 70 -3.28 -14.01 -5.99
CA GLU A 70 -2.65 -15.20 -6.57
C GLU A 70 -3.13 -15.55 -8.00
N ALA A 71 -4.41 -15.32 -8.30
CA ALA A 71 -5.03 -15.61 -9.61
C ALA A 71 -4.96 -14.43 -10.60
N TYR A 72 -4.01 -13.51 -10.45
CA TYR A 72 -3.91 -12.35 -11.33
C TYR A 72 -3.55 -12.67 -12.78
N ASP A 73 -2.86 -13.78 -12.99
CA ASP A 73 -2.41 -14.28 -14.28
C ASP A 73 -3.43 -15.20 -14.95
N TYR A 74 -4.34 -15.75 -14.14
CA TYR A 74 -5.43 -16.58 -14.56
C TYR A 74 -6.72 -16.06 -13.95
N PRO A 75 -7.26 -14.95 -14.49
CA PRO A 75 -8.51 -14.38 -13.98
C PRO A 75 -9.56 -15.49 -13.98
N PRO A 76 -10.32 -15.65 -12.88
CA PRO A 76 -11.22 -16.77 -12.72
C PRO A 76 -12.23 -16.78 -13.88
N ASN A 77 -12.01 -17.66 -14.84
CA ASN A 77 -13.08 -18.10 -15.71
C ASN A 77 -14.09 -18.75 -14.78
N ILE A 78 -15.26 -18.13 -14.64
CA ILE A 78 -16.33 -18.54 -13.71
C ILE A 78 -16.61 -20.06 -13.81
N ARG A 79 -16.35 -20.68 -14.97
CA ARG A 79 -16.47 -22.12 -15.23
C ARG A 79 -15.52 -23.03 -14.44
N GLU A 80 -14.29 -22.62 -14.13
CA GLU A 80 -13.34 -23.52 -13.45
C GLU A 80 -13.57 -23.59 -11.94
N SER A 81 -13.98 -22.50 -11.31
CA SER A 81 -14.31 -22.48 -9.88
C SER A 81 -15.43 -23.46 -9.51
N PHE A 82 -16.36 -23.75 -10.43
CA PHE A 82 -17.42 -24.74 -10.22
C PHE A 82 -16.96 -26.18 -10.46
N ASN A 83 -16.03 -26.41 -11.40
CA ASN A 83 -15.46 -27.75 -11.61
C ASN A 83 -14.53 -28.18 -10.46
N ASP A 84 -13.73 -27.26 -9.90
CA ASP A 84 -12.89 -27.56 -8.72
C ASP A 84 -13.72 -27.76 -7.44
N LEU A 85 -14.82 -27.00 -7.27
CA LEU A 85 -15.79 -27.29 -6.20
C LEU A 85 -16.47 -28.65 -6.39
N GLY A 86 -16.84 -29.01 -7.63
CA GLY A 86 -17.43 -30.30 -7.96
C GLY A 86 -16.48 -31.48 -7.69
N ARG A 87 -15.19 -31.33 -8.00
CA ARG A 87 -14.15 -32.35 -7.76
C ARG A 87 -13.88 -32.56 -6.27
N THR A 88 -13.80 -31.48 -5.49
CA THR A 88 -13.63 -31.54 -4.03
C THR A 88 -14.82 -32.21 -3.34
N ILE A 89 -16.04 -31.99 -3.84
CA ILE A 89 -17.25 -32.64 -3.33
C ILE A 89 -17.27 -34.13 -3.73
N SER A 90 -16.88 -34.46 -4.96
CA SER A 90 -16.76 -35.85 -5.42
C SER A 90 -15.72 -36.64 -4.62
N GLU A 91 -14.56 -36.04 -4.30
CA GLU A 91 -13.52 -36.64 -3.46
C GLU A 91 -14.00 -36.85 -2.03
N LYS A 92 -14.75 -35.91 -1.46
CA LYS A 92 -15.37 -36.07 -0.13
C LYS A 92 -16.46 -37.15 -0.13
N VAL A 93 -17.27 -37.25 -1.18
CA VAL A 93 -18.29 -38.30 -1.32
C VAL A 93 -17.63 -39.68 -1.49
N GLN A 94 -16.51 -39.75 -2.22
CA GLN A 94 -15.77 -41.00 -2.40
C GLN A 94 -15.06 -41.44 -1.10
N LEU A 95 -14.50 -40.51 -0.33
CA LEU A 95 -13.99 -40.77 1.02
C LEU A 95 -15.10 -41.18 2.00
N LEU A 96 -16.32 -40.61 1.89
CA LEU A 96 -17.48 -41.07 2.64
C LEU A 96 -17.95 -42.47 2.22
N SER A 97 -17.87 -42.84 0.94
CA SER A 97 -18.24 -44.18 0.47
C SER A 97 -17.27 -45.29 0.89
N GLN A 98 -16.06 -44.92 1.32
CA GLN A 98 -15.04 -45.83 1.84
C GLN A 98 -15.00 -45.87 3.38
N ALA A 99 -15.71 -44.96 4.06
CA ALA A 99 -15.81 -44.96 5.52
C ALA A 99 -16.81 -46.04 5.97
N SER A 100 -16.32 -47.04 6.69
CA SER A 100 -17.15 -48.16 7.20
C SER A 100 -17.72 -47.90 8.59
N SER A 101 -17.46 -46.71 9.16
CA SER A 101 -18.01 -46.29 10.46
C SER A 101 -18.42 -44.79 10.50
N PRO A 102 -19.45 -44.42 11.29
CA PRO A 102 -19.86 -43.02 11.47
C PRO A 102 -18.78 -42.11 12.07
N GLY A 103 -17.83 -42.67 12.85
CA GLY A 103 -16.72 -41.93 13.45
C GLY A 103 -15.63 -41.53 12.44
N GLU A 104 -15.39 -42.37 11.42
CA GLU A 104 -14.46 -42.05 10.33
C GLU A 104 -15.08 -41.07 9.33
N ALA A 105 -16.40 -41.13 9.10
CA ALA A 105 -17.11 -40.17 8.25
C ALA A 105 -17.09 -38.74 8.83
N GLN A 106 -17.23 -38.60 10.16
CA GLN A 106 -17.12 -37.31 10.85
C GLN A 106 -15.68 -36.76 10.77
N SER A 107 -14.68 -37.64 10.85
CA SER A 107 -13.25 -37.28 10.73
C SER A 107 -12.88 -36.87 9.29
N ALA A 108 -13.46 -37.51 8.27
CA ALA A 108 -13.28 -37.13 6.86
C ALA A 108 -13.95 -35.79 6.49
N LEU A 109 -15.05 -35.44 7.16
CA LEU A 109 -15.76 -34.16 6.99
C LEU A 109 -15.11 -33.00 7.76
N THR A 110 -14.45 -33.29 8.88
CA THR A 110 -13.80 -32.29 9.76
C THR A 110 -12.28 -32.19 9.58
N ALA A 111 -11.66 -33.11 8.82
CA ALA A 111 -10.28 -32.96 8.42
C ALA A 111 -10.12 -31.66 7.63
N PRO A 112 -9.25 -30.73 8.07
CA PRO A 112 -8.88 -29.58 7.24
C PRO A 112 -8.36 -30.13 5.91
N PRO A 113 -8.68 -29.49 4.76
CA PRO A 113 -8.22 -29.96 3.46
C PRO A 113 -6.69 -30.14 3.52
N SER A 114 -6.24 -31.39 3.57
CA SER A 114 -4.83 -31.76 3.67
C SER A 114 -4.07 -31.42 2.38
N ALA A 115 -4.79 -31.33 1.27
CA ALA A 115 -4.29 -30.65 0.09
C ALA A 115 -4.30 -29.15 0.37
N LYS A 116 -3.10 -28.54 0.47
CA LYS A 116 -2.94 -27.09 0.32
C LYS A 116 -3.89 -26.62 -0.78
N PRO A 117 -4.69 -25.56 -0.59
CA PRO A 117 -5.55 -25.02 -1.63
C PRO A 117 -4.75 -24.99 -2.93
N GLN A 118 -5.23 -25.72 -3.95
CA GLN A 118 -4.48 -25.87 -5.19
C GLN A 118 -4.18 -24.48 -5.73
N PRO A 119 -2.90 -24.15 -5.97
CA PRO A 119 -2.55 -22.80 -6.35
C PRO A 119 -3.25 -22.42 -7.65
N LYS A 120 -3.80 -21.21 -7.66
CA LYS A 120 -4.67 -20.70 -8.73
C LYS A 120 -3.91 -19.99 -9.84
N THR A 121 -2.60 -20.19 -9.89
CA THR A 121 -1.78 -19.59 -10.95
C THR A 121 -2.02 -20.32 -12.28
N PHE A 122 -1.81 -19.59 -13.37
CA PHE A 122 -2.00 -20.11 -14.73
C PHE A 122 -1.16 -21.37 -15.01
N SER A 123 0.08 -21.39 -14.52
CA SER A 123 0.99 -22.53 -14.72
C SER A 123 0.48 -23.80 -14.03
N HIS A 124 -0.16 -23.70 -12.87
CA HIS A 124 -0.78 -24.85 -12.22
C HIS A 124 -2.06 -25.29 -12.95
N ALA A 125 -2.83 -24.36 -13.52
CA ALA A 125 -3.97 -24.71 -14.36
C ALA A 125 -3.54 -25.50 -15.62
N ILE A 126 -2.47 -25.07 -16.29
CA ILE A 126 -1.87 -25.80 -17.41
C ILE A 126 -1.40 -27.19 -16.97
N ALA A 127 -0.72 -27.31 -15.83
CA ALA A 127 -0.26 -28.60 -15.33
C ALA A 127 -1.42 -29.59 -15.11
N ARG A 128 -2.52 -29.13 -14.51
CA ARG A 128 -3.73 -29.94 -14.33
C ARG A 128 -4.36 -30.36 -15.65
N ALA A 129 -4.47 -29.44 -16.61
CA ALA A 129 -5.00 -29.74 -17.93
C ALA A 129 -4.12 -30.77 -18.66
N ALA A 130 -2.80 -30.62 -18.63
CA ALA A 130 -1.85 -31.54 -19.25
C ALA A 130 -1.90 -32.95 -18.62
N LEU A 131 -1.97 -33.06 -17.30
CA LEU A 131 -2.15 -34.36 -16.63
C LEU A 131 -3.49 -35.01 -17.00
N ALA A 132 -4.58 -34.23 -16.99
CA ALA A 132 -5.89 -34.76 -17.39
C ALA A 132 -5.88 -35.25 -18.84
N SER A 133 -5.26 -34.50 -19.76
CA SER A 133 -5.10 -34.91 -21.16
C SER A 133 -4.23 -36.16 -21.31
N SER A 134 -3.14 -36.29 -20.53
CA SER A 134 -2.33 -37.53 -20.52
C SER A 134 -3.19 -38.74 -20.15
N GLN A 135 -3.97 -38.64 -19.08
CA GLN A 135 -4.83 -39.72 -18.61
C GLN A 135 -5.92 -40.09 -19.63
N VAL A 136 -6.48 -39.13 -20.36
CA VAL A 136 -7.42 -39.42 -21.45
C VAL A 136 -6.76 -40.27 -22.54
N ILE A 137 -5.50 -39.97 -22.89
CA ILE A 137 -4.74 -40.73 -23.90
C ILE A 137 -4.38 -42.13 -23.38
N VAL A 138 -3.88 -42.22 -22.14
CA VAL A 138 -3.54 -43.51 -21.51
C VAL A 138 -4.75 -44.43 -21.46
N ASN A 139 -5.93 -43.91 -21.10
CA ASN A 139 -7.16 -44.69 -21.02
C ASN A 139 -7.75 -45.06 -22.40
N ALA A 140 -7.43 -44.29 -23.44
CA ALA A 140 -7.85 -44.58 -24.81
C ALA A 140 -7.00 -45.66 -25.48
N ASN A 141 -5.77 -45.88 -24.99
CA ASN A 141 -4.83 -46.84 -25.56
C ASN A 141 -4.96 -48.24 -24.93
N PRO A 142 -4.64 -49.31 -25.69
CA PRO A 142 -4.63 -50.67 -25.16
C PRO A 142 -3.63 -50.81 -23.99
N PRO A 143 -3.93 -51.63 -22.96
CA PRO A 143 -3.04 -51.86 -21.83
C PRO A 143 -1.66 -52.33 -22.29
N GLY A 144 -0.60 -51.65 -21.85
CA GLY A 144 0.79 -51.98 -22.20
C GLY A 144 1.35 -51.25 -23.43
N THR A 145 0.57 -50.34 -24.05
CA THR A 145 1.05 -49.47 -25.13
C THR A 145 1.38 -48.09 -24.58
N GLU A 146 2.66 -47.70 -24.60
CA GLU A 146 3.07 -46.35 -24.21
C GLU A 146 2.90 -45.37 -25.37
N ASP A 147 2.19 -44.27 -25.12
CA ASP A 147 2.04 -43.16 -26.06
C ASP A 147 3.03 -42.04 -25.71
N GLN A 148 3.88 -41.68 -26.67
CA GLN A 148 4.87 -40.63 -26.49
C GLN A 148 4.23 -39.27 -26.18
N LEU A 149 3.00 -39.02 -26.65
CA LEU A 149 2.26 -37.81 -26.34
C LEU A 149 1.81 -37.78 -24.87
N ALA A 150 1.36 -38.91 -24.32
CA ALA A 150 1.00 -39.01 -22.90
C ALA A 150 2.23 -38.75 -22.00
N VAL A 151 3.36 -39.40 -22.31
CA VAL A 151 4.63 -39.19 -21.60
C VAL A 151 5.11 -37.73 -21.73
N GLY A 152 4.95 -37.12 -22.90
CA GLY A 152 5.28 -35.71 -23.14
C GLY A 152 4.41 -34.76 -22.30
N LEU A 153 3.11 -35.02 -22.22
CA LEU A 153 2.16 -34.24 -21.41
C LEU A 153 2.44 -34.35 -19.91
N GLU A 154 2.85 -35.51 -19.41
CA GLU A 154 3.27 -35.67 -18.02
C GLU A 154 4.53 -34.86 -17.69
N LYS A 155 5.55 -34.90 -18.56
CA LYS A 155 6.75 -34.08 -18.41
C LYS A 155 6.43 -32.59 -18.46
N PHE A 156 5.53 -32.19 -19.36
CA PHE A 156 5.06 -30.81 -19.49
C PHE A 156 4.24 -30.35 -18.27
N ALA A 157 3.48 -31.25 -17.64
CA ALA A 157 2.79 -30.94 -16.40
C ALA A 157 3.77 -30.69 -15.26
N LEU A 158 4.75 -31.57 -15.05
CA LEU A 158 5.80 -31.41 -14.05
C LEU A 158 6.61 -30.11 -14.26
N ALA A 159 6.82 -29.74 -15.53
CA ALA A 159 7.43 -28.47 -15.90
C ALA A 159 6.63 -27.27 -15.40
N SER A 160 5.32 -27.31 -15.69
CA SER A 160 4.41 -26.23 -15.42
C SER A 160 4.16 -26.06 -13.91
N GLU A 161 4.13 -27.14 -13.14
CA GLU A 161 4.10 -27.08 -11.66
C GLU A 161 5.34 -26.37 -11.11
N LYS A 162 6.54 -26.74 -11.58
CA LYS A 162 7.79 -26.10 -11.16
C LYS A 162 7.82 -24.61 -11.49
N ILE A 163 7.26 -24.19 -12.64
CA ILE A 163 7.13 -22.78 -13.00
C ILE A 163 6.15 -22.07 -12.06
N GLY A 164 5.02 -22.71 -11.76
CA GLY A 164 4.01 -22.21 -10.84
C GLY A 164 4.55 -21.99 -9.42
N GLU A 165 5.27 -22.96 -8.87
CA GLU A 165 5.92 -22.84 -7.55
C GLU A 165 6.94 -21.70 -7.49
N ALA A 166 7.78 -21.59 -8.53
CA ALA A 166 8.77 -20.53 -8.63
C ALA A 166 8.11 -19.14 -8.66
N ARG A 167 6.95 -19.04 -9.32
CA ARG A 167 6.16 -17.82 -9.37
C ARG A 167 5.54 -17.47 -8.01
N LEU A 168 4.99 -18.46 -7.29
CA LEU A 168 4.51 -18.23 -5.93
C LEU A 168 5.63 -17.73 -5.00
N ALA A 169 6.82 -18.30 -5.12
CA ALA A 169 7.99 -17.86 -4.36
C ALA A 169 8.39 -16.42 -4.73
N GLN A 170 8.34 -16.07 -6.03
CA GLN A 170 8.57 -14.72 -6.51
C GLN A 170 7.55 -13.73 -5.92
N ASP A 171 6.27 -14.05 -6.01
CA ASP A 171 5.19 -13.20 -5.53
C ASP A 171 5.29 -12.98 -4.02
N ALA A 172 5.65 -14.02 -3.24
CA ALA A 172 5.91 -13.90 -1.80
C ALA A 172 7.10 -12.97 -1.47
N GLN A 173 8.17 -13.01 -2.28
CA GLN A 173 9.30 -12.07 -2.12
C GLN A 173 8.91 -10.64 -2.49
N ILE A 174 8.13 -10.45 -3.56
CA ILE A 174 7.63 -9.12 -3.96
C ILE A 174 6.73 -8.54 -2.86
N GLN A 175 5.82 -9.34 -2.30
CA GLN A 175 4.95 -8.91 -1.22
C GLN A 175 5.74 -8.51 0.04
N SER A 176 6.66 -9.36 0.50
CA SER A 176 7.39 -9.13 1.75
C SER A 176 8.48 -8.06 1.65
N ARG A 177 9.18 -7.96 0.52
CA ARG A 177 10.34 -7.05 0.36
C ARG A 177 9.95 -5.73 -0.29
N PHE A 178 9.12 -5.76 -1.32
CA PHE A 178 8.75 -4.57 -2.08
C PHE A 178 7.47 -3.94 -1.53
N LEU A 179 6.35 -4.65 -1.49
CA LEU A 179 5.06 -4.06 -1.10
C LEU A 179 5.04 -3.58 0.36
N ALA A 180 5.62 -4.34 1.30
CA ALA A 180 5.70 -3.94 2.70
C ALA A 180 6.54 -2.65 2.90
N GLY A 181 7.72 -2.57 2.28
CA GLY A 181 8.59 -1.39 2.35
C GLY A 181 8.00 -0.17 1.64
N TRP A 182 7.31 -0.40 0.52
CA TRP A 182 6.65 0.66 -0.26
C TRP A 182 5.43 1.23 0.49
N ASN A 183 4.60 0.37 1.09
CA ASN A 183 3.48 0.80 1.95
C ASN A 183 3.96 1.56 3.18
N THR A 184 5.03 1.11 3.84
CA THR A 184 5.61 1.82 4.99
C THR A 184 6.07 3.23 4.59
N THR A 185 6.73 3.37 3.44
CA THR A 185 7.16 4.68 2.95
C THR A 185 5.98 5.60 2.65
N LEU A 186 4.89 5.07 2.11
CA LEU A 186 3.66 5.82 1.82
C LEU A 186 2.92 6.24 3.10
N ASN A 187 2.69 5.30 4.01
CA ASN A 187 1.82 5.51 5.18
C ASN A 187 2.54 6.13 6.38
N THR A 188 3.87 6.17 6.38
CA THR A 188 4.65 6.73 7.49
C THR A 188 5.41 7.96 7.03
N ASN A 189 6.39 7.78 6.14
CA ASN A 189 7.30 8.87 5.76
C ASN A 189 6.58 10.00 5.01
N LEU A 190 5.73 9.66 4.03
CA LEU A 190 4.94 10.66 3.29
C LEU A 190 3.80 11.26 4.12
N MET A 191 3.25 10.50 5.08
CA MET A 191 2.27 11.05 6.04
C MET A 191 2.91 12.04 7.01
N PHE A 192 4.13 11.78 7.50
CA PHE A 192 4.87 12.74 8.32
C PHE A 192 5.20 14.02 7.54
N ALA A 193 5.63 13.92 6.29
CA ALA A 193 5.81 15.11 5.44
C ALA A 193 4.49 15.88 5.24
N THR A 194 3.38 15.19 5.00
CA THR A 194 2.06 15.83 4.85
C THR A 194 1.63 16.54 6.14
N LYS A 195 1.90 15.93 7.31
CA LYS A 195 1.60 16.53 8.61
C LYS A 195 2.48 17.76 8.86
N ALA A 196 3.78 17.67 8.60
CA ALA A 196 4.70 18.78 8.78
C ALA A 196 4.32 19.98 7.91
N ARG A 197 3.91 19.77 6.64
CA ARG A 197 3.36 20.83 5.78
C ARG A 197 2.14 21.51 6.37
N ARG A 198 1.21 20.72 6.92
CA ARG A 198 0.02 21.27 7.60
C ARG A 198 0.42 22.09 8.82
N ASN A 199 1.43 21.68 9.57
CA ASN A 199 1.89 22.44 10.72
C ASN A 199 2.51 23.77 10.32
N VAL A 200 3.34 23.81 9.27
CA VAL A 200 3.90 25.06 8.71
C VAL A 200 2.80 26.00 8.23
N GLU A 201 1.78 25.47 7.54
CA GLU A 201 0.63 26.27 7.12
C GLU A 201 -0.12 26.85 8.32
N ASN A 202 -0.27 26.06 9.39
CA ASN A 202 -0.96 26.48 10.59
C ASN A 202 -0.18 27.53 11.39
N SER A 203 1.14 27.37 11.52
CA SER A 203 1.99 28.35 12.20
C SER A 203 2.08 29.64 11.39
N ARG A 204 2.11 29.57 10.04
CA ARG A 204 1.98 30.75 9.16
C ARG A 204 0.67 31.49 9.41
N LEU A 205 -0.47 30.78 9.36
CA LEU A 205 -1.79 31.37 9.61
C LEU A 205 -1.85 31.98 11.02
N MET A 206 -1.25 31.34 12.02
CA MET A 206 -1.18 31.86 13.38
C MET A 206 -0.39 33.17 13.44
N LEU A 207 0.81 33.20 12.85
CA LEU A 207 1.65 34.39 12.76
C LEU A 207 0.93 35.56 12.06
N ASP A 208 0.34 35.29 10.91
CA ASP A 208 -0.38 36.31 10.13
C ASP A 208 -1.63 36.79 10.92
N SER A 209 -2.31 35.91 11.65
CA SER A 209 -3.47 36.27 12.49
C SER A 209 -3.07 37.13 13.69
N THR A 210 -1.94 36.82 14.34
CA THR A 210 -1.40 37.56 15.47
C THR A 210 -0.93 38.95 15.03
N LYS A 211 -0.21 39.04 13.90
CA LYS A 211 0.19 40.32 13.31
C LYS A 211 -1.02 41.19 12.97
N ALA A 212 -2.05 40.61 12.34
CA ALA A 212 -3.29 41.32 12.03
C ALA A 212 -4.06 41.76 13.29
N ALA A 213 -4.16 40.91 14.31
CA ALA A 213 -4.87 41.21 15.56
C ALA A 213 -4.19 42.32 16.38
N LYS A 214 -2.86 42.40 16.33
CA LYS A 214 -2.07 43.40 17.05
C LYS A 214 -1.83 44.68 16.24
N GLY A 215 -2.30 44.75 14.99
CA GLY A 215 -2.09 45.92 14.11
C GLY A 215 -0.65 46.08 13.63
N ALA A 216 0.11 44.99 13.66
CA ALA A 216 1.54 44.93 13.42
C ALA A 216 1.89 44.68 11.95
N THR A 217 0.99 45.02 11.03
CA THR A 217 1.15 44.74 9.59
C THR A 217 2.23 45.60 8.93
N LYS A 218 2.50 46.82 9.42
CA LYS A 218 3.53 47.72 8.85
C LYS A 218 4.45 48.43 9.84
N ASP A 219 4.01 48.63 11.08
CA ASP A 219 4.75 49.38 12.08
C ASP A 219 4.75 48.65 13.41
N MET A 220 5.93 48.21 13.85
CA MET A 220 6.12 47.53 15.14
C MET A 220 6.40 48.51 16.28
N ASP A 221 6.72 49.77 15.95
CA ASP A 221 7.26 50.75 16.88
C ASP A 221 6.26 51.26 17.93
N HIS A 222 4.96 51.13 17.66
CA HIS A 222 3.88 51.55 18.57
C HIS A 222 3.23 50.40 19.36
N LEU A 223 3.73 49.18 19.22
CA LEU A 223 3.20 48.01 19.93
C LEU A 223 3.65 47.99 21.40
N SER A 224 2.72 47.61 22.29
CA SER A 224 3.04 47.26 23.68
C SER A 224 4.10 46.15 23.72
N GLU A 225 4.97 46.13 24.74
CA GLU A 225 5.94 45.04 24.94
C GLU A 225 5.27 43.67 24.94
N ASP A 226 4.10 43.53 25.55
CA ASP A 226 3.33 42.28 25.56
C ASP A 226 2.91 41.85 24.13
N ALA A 227 2.54 42.80 23.27
CA ALA A 227 2.13 42.52 21.90
C ALA A 227 3.33 42.14 21.02
N ARG A 228 4.52 42.70 21.30
CA ARG A 228 5.77 42.32 20.64
C ARG A 228 6.19 40.90 21.04
N ALA A 229 6.14 40.57 22.32
CA ALA A 229 6.47 39.24 22.82
C ALA A 229 5.57 38.14 22.24
N GLU A 230 4.27 38.40 22.08
CA GLU A 230 3.35 37.44 21.44
C GLU A 230 3.64 37.23 19.94
N ILE A 231 4.10 38.27 19.23
CA ILE A 231 4.50 38.16 17.82
C ILE A 231 5.82 37.40 17.69
N GLU A 232 6.81 37.72 18.51
CA GLU A 232 8.11 37.02 18.56
C GLU A 232 7.93 35.53 18.84
N GLN A 233 7.06 35.17 19.80
CA GLN A 233 6.73 33.77 20.08
C GLN A 233 6.11 33.05 18.86
N ALA A 234 5.23 33.73 18.11
CA ALA A 234 4.62 33.16 16.91
C ALA A 234 5.62 33.04 15.74
N GLU A 235 6.60 33.95 15.65
CA GLU A 235 7.70 33.89 14.67
C GLU A 235 8.63 32.71 14.96
N ASP A 236 9.03 32.52 16.21
CA ASP A 236 9.85 31.39 16.64
C ASP A 236 9.16 30.05 16.36
N GLU A 237 7.85 29.94 16.63
CA GLU A 237 7.08 28.75 16.32
C GLU A 237 6.99 28.50 14.80
N PHE A 238 6.84 29.55 13.99
CA PHE A 238 6.86 29.43 12.54
C PHE A 238 8.21 28.94 12.02
N VAL A 239 9.32 29.54 12.46
CA VAL A 239 10.68 29.12 12.08
C VAL A 239 10.94 27.66 12.48
N GLY A 240 10.61 27.30 13.73
CA GLY A 240 10.79 25.93 14.24
C GLY A 240 10.00 24.89 13.44
N GLN A 241 8.73 25.17 13.11
CA GLN A 241 7.92 24.26 12.29
C GLN A 241 8.46 24.15 10.85
N THR A 242 8.97 25.23 10.27
CA THR A 242 9.58 25.21 8.93
C THR A 242 10.86 24.39 8.91
N GLU A 243 11.74 24.53 9.90
CA GLU A 243 12.97 23.75 10.01
C GLU A 243 12.69 22.25 10.20
N GLU A 244 11.75 21.90 11.06
CA GLU A 244 11.30 20.52 11.26
C GLU A 244 10.76 19.93 9.94
N ALA A 245 9.90 20.68 9.25
CA ALA A 245 9.31 20.24 7.99
C ALA A 245 10.36 20.04 6.89
N VAL A 246 11.36 20.92 6.79
CA VAL A 246 12.51 20.73 5.88
C VAL A 246 13.28 19.45 6.22
N GLY A 247 13.53 19.19 7.51
CA GLY A 247 14.21 17.97 7.97
C GLY A 247 13.46 16.69 7.57
N VAL A 248 12.14 16.64 7.85
CA VAL A 248 11.28 15.50 7.51
C VAL A 248 11.21 15.29 6.00
N MET A 249 11.02 16.35 5.22
CA MET A 249 10.90 16.25 3.76
C MET A 249 12.22 15.89 3.07
N LYS A 250 13.37 16.33 3.60
CA LYS A 250 14.69 15.88 3.14
C LYS A 250 14.91 14.40 3.43
N ASN A 251 14.53 13.91 4.60
CA ASN A 251 14.60 12.49 4.96
C ASN A 251 13.71 11.64 4.06
N VAL A 252 12.52 12.14 3.71
CA VAL A 252 11.67 11.53 2.69
C VAL A 252 12.40 11.54 1.36
N SER A 253 13.04 12.62 0.93
CA SER A 253 13.70 12.72 -0.38
C SER A 253 14.86 11.73 -0.61
N LEU A 254 15.44 11.13 0.44
CA LEU A 254 16.68 10.35 0.35
C LEU A 254 16.62 9.22 -0.73
N PRO A 255 17.44 9.32 -1.80
CA PRO A 255 17.48 8.36 -2.90
C PRO A 255 17.92 6.92 -2.55
N PRO A 256 18.84 6.64 -1.59
CA PRO A 256 19.40 5.30 -1.46
C PRO A 256 18.39 4.23 -1.02
N ARG A 257 17.48 4.53 -0.08
CA ARG A 257 16.45 3.55 0.35
C ARG A 257 15.48 3.17 -0.78
N ARG A 258 15.20 4.08 -1.71
CA ARG A 258 14.26 3.85 -2.82
C ARG A 258 14.87 3.07 -3.97
N ALA A 259 16.13 3.37 -4.30
CA ALA A 259 16.89 2.59 -5.28
C ALA A 259 17.06 1.14 -4.82
N ILE A 260 17.25 0.90 -3.52
CA ILE A 260 17.34 -0.45 -2.95
C ILE A 260 16.02 -1.22 -3.11
N LEU A 261 14.86 -0.59 -2.89
CA LEU A 261 13.56 -1.25 -3.06
C LEU A 261 13.26 -1.57 -4.53
N LEU A 262 13.56 -0.65 -5.45
CA LEU A 262 13.43 -0.88 -6.90
C LEU A 262 14.37 -1.99 -7.37
N ASN A 263 15.63 -1.98 -6.92
CA ASN A 263 16.60 -3.04 -7.19
C ASN A 263 16.16 -4.39 -6.61
N SER A 264 15.51 -4.39 -5.44
CA SER A 264 14.94 -5.61 -4.84
C SER A 264 13.82 -6.18 -5.70
N ASN A 265 12.94 -5.35 -6.26
CA ASN A 265 11.89 -5.80 -7.18
C ASN A 265 12.49 -6.39 -8.48
N MET A 266 13.47 -5.69 -9.07
CA MET A 266 14.16 -6.17 -10.27
C MET A 266 14.91 -7.48 -10.03
N ASN A 267 15.60 -7.62 -8.89
CA ASN A 267 16.31 -8.85 -8.51
C ASN A 267 15.34 -10.02 -8.25
N CYS A 268 14.22 -9.79 -7.57
CA CYS A 268 13.18 -10.82 -7.41
C CYS A 268 12.62 -11.29 -8.77
N ARG A 269 12.58 -10.40 -9.76
CA ARG A 269 12.17 -10.71 -11.13
C ARG A 269 13.23 -11.45 -11.95
N SER A 270 14.52 -11.16 -11.78
CA SER A 270 15.61 -11.71 -12.62
C SER A 270 16.21 -13.02 -12.09
N LEU A 271 16.32 -13.20 -10.77
CA LEU A 271 17.01 -14.35 -10.16
C LEU A 271 16.32 -15.71 -10.38
N ILE A 272 15.01 -15.70 -10.55
CA ILE A 272 14.21 -16.93 -10.63
C ILE A 272 14.14 -17.50 -12.07
N PRO A 273 13.89 -16.72 -13.13
CA PRO A 273 13.92 -17.24 -14.50
C PRO A 273 15.33 -17.72 -14.93
N LEU A 274 16.41 -17.06 -14.47
CA LEU A 274 17.78 -17.42 -14.85
C LEU A 274 18.24 -18.75 -14.23
N ASN A 275 18.00 -18.98 -12.93
CA ASN A 275 18.40 -20.22 -12.27
C ASN A 275 17.64 -21.45 -12.77
N ARG A 276 16.44 -21.29 -13.36
CA ARG A 276 15.64 -22.41 -13.86
C ARG A 276 15.78 -22.65 -15.36
N CYS A 277 16.08 -21.65 -16.18
CA CYS A 277 16.45 -21.88 -17.59
C CYS A 277 17.63 -22.84 -17.74
N ALA A 278 18.59 -22.79 -16.81
CA ALA A 278 19.70 -23.75 -16.75
C ALA A 278 19.27 -25.18 -16.42
N ILE A 279 18.16 -25.38 -15.70
CA ILE A 279 17.60 -26.71 -15.35
C ILE A 279 16.83 -27.32 -16.53
N TRP A 280 16.40 -26.50 -17.50
CA TRP A 280 15.72 -26.94 -18.72
C TRP A 280 16.65 -27.32 -19.87
N GLN A 281 17.97 -27.22 -19.67
CA GLN A 281 19.01 -27.55 -20.68
C GLN A 281 19.69 -28.91 -20.44
N THR A 282 19.21 -29.71 -19.50
CA THR A 282 19.66 -31.09 -19.24
C THR A 282 18.50 -32.06 -19.34
#